data_AF-A0A7V8NM60-F1
#
_entry.id   AF-A0A7V8NM60-F1
#
_cell.length_a   1.000
_cell.length_b   1.000
_cell.length_c   1.000
_cell.angle_alpha   90.00
_cell.angle_beta   90.00
_cell.angle_gamma   90.00
#
_symmetry.space_group_name_H-M   'P 1'
#
loop_
_entity.id
_entity.type
_entity.pdbx_description
1 polymer ?
#
loop_
_entity_poly.entity_id
_entity_poly.type
_entity_poly.pdbx_seq_one_letter_code
_entity_poly.pdbx_strand_id
1 'polypeptide(L)'
;MNRIHLVVLWHMHQPQYRDPETGRYVLPWTRLHALKDYYGMVETLREFPNFHATFNIVPALGAQLEEYASGKFNEPWFSLAFKNADELSREDKSEILSRAFQVNHEHLMSRWPRFVELHEWSRPAGGAQALVAFTARDWRDLQLLSQLVWMEESWLQKNELVSRLASRGKDYTENDKSALQEKQLELLRLILPAYCDAASRGQIEVSTTPFYHPILPLLCDSDVARVANPSTPLPRRAFRRPEDAREQLQLARQYHEKTFGVKPPGLWPSEGSVSDQTLSIAAEEGFQWFGTDEGVLGRTLNVGFFRDSGGIPANGDRLLRPWRIQLGDKSITGLFR
;
A
#
# COMPACT_ATOMS: atom_id res chain seq x y z
N MET A 1 -27.64 11.06 -24.43
CA MET A 1 -27.05 10.10 -23.47
C MET A 1 -26.71 10.87 -22.21
N ASN A 2 -27.11 10.40 -21.02
CA ASN A 2 -26.74 11.05 -19.77
C ASN A 2 -25.25 10.78 -19.50
N ARG A 3 -24.49 11.83 -19.18
CA ARG A 3 -23.08 11.73 -18.84
C ARG A 3 -22.94 11.32 -17.38
N ILE A 4 -22.24 10.22 -17.11
CA ILE A 4 -21.89 9.78 -15.75
C ILE A 4 -20.46 10.22 -15.46
N HIS A 5 -20.25 10.82 -14.28
CA HIS A 5 -18.93 11.13 -13.77
C HIS A 5 -18.53 10.02 -12.80
N LEU A 6 -17.49 9.26 -13.15
CA LEU A 6 -16.93 8.20 -12.33
C LEU A 6 -15.59 8.66 -11.75
N VAL A 7 -15.44 8.55 -10.43
CA VAL A 7 -14.17 8.79 -9.73
C VAL A 7 -13.66 7.44 -9.22
N VAL A 8 -12.51 7.01 -9.72
CA VAL A 8 -11.81 5.83 -9.22
C VAL A 8 -10.65 6.29 -8.36
N LEU A 9 -10.64 5.89 -7.09
CA LEU A 9 -9.61 6.23 -6.12
C LEU A 9 -8.99 4.96 -5.54
N TRP A 10 -7.68 4.83 -5.68
CA TRP A 10 -6.91 3.76 -5.04
C TRP A 10 -6.18 4.28 -3.81
N HIS A 11 -6.43 3.69 -2.65
CA HIS A 11 -5.71 4.01 -1.42
C HIS A 11 -4.53 3.06 -1.23
N MET A 12 -3.30 3.55 -1.39
CA MET A 12 -2.08 2.78 -1.24
C MET A 12 -1.46 3.05 0.13
N HIS A 13 -1.58 2.08 1.02
CA HIS A 13 -1.06 2.16 2.37
C HIS A 13 -0.27 0.90 2.74
N GLN A 14 0.87 1.14 3.39
CA GLN A 14 1.57 0.18 4.22
C GLN A 14 1.96 0.90 5.52
N PRO A 15 1.87 0.25 6.68
CA PRO A 15 2.47 0.76 7.92
C PRO A 15 3.96 1.06 7.75
N GLN A 16 4.52 1.87 8.64
CA GLN A 16 5.97 2.00 8.74
C GLN A 16 6.54 0.68 9.31
N TYR A 17 7.20 -0.12 8.46
CA TYR A 17 7.84 -1.36 8.88
C TYR A 17 9.28 -1.19 9.33
N ARG A 18 9.88 -0.02 9.07
CA ARG A 18 11.22 0.29 9.59
C ARG A 18 11.11 0.64 11.07
N ASP A 19 11.72 -0.18 11.90
CA ASP A 19 11.90 0.10 13.31
C ASP A 19 12.74 1.39 13.46
N PRO A 20 12.23 2.42 14.18
CA PRO A 20 12.91 3.71 14.26
C PRO A 20 14.18 3.67 15.12
N GLU A 21 14.32 2.70 16.04
CA GLU A 21 15.48 2.57 16.92
C GLU A 21 16.64 1.86 16.22
N THR A 22 16.33 0.77 15.51
CA THR A 22 17.32 -0.12 14.90
C THR A 22 17.53 0.15 13.41
N GLY A 23 16.61 0.85 12.75
CA GLY A 23 16.58 1.03 11.30
C GLY A 23 16.27 -0.25 10.51
N ARG A 24 15.92 -1.34 11.19
CA ARG A 24 15.65 -2.65 10.58
C ARG A 24 14.18 -2.76 10.17
N TYR A 25 13.94 -3.25 8.96
CA TYR A 25 12.60 -3.61 8.51
C TYR A 25 12.15 -4.91 9.17
N VAL A 26 11.00 -4.88 9.85
CA VAL A 26 10.46 -6.06 10.54
C VAL A 26 9.69 -6.98 9.59
N LEU A 27 9.09 -6.42 8.54
CA LEU A 27 8.31 -7.13 7.53
C LEU A 27 8.64 -6.60 6.12
N PRO A 28 8.61 -7.46 5.09
CA PRO A 28 9.02 -7.11 3.73
C PRO A 28 7.89 -6.53 2.87
N TRP A 29 6.71 -6.29 3.44
CA TRP A 29 5.48 -6.04 2.69
C TRP A 29 5.56 -4.83 1.78
N THR A 30 6.21 -3.74 2.20
CA THR A 30 6.42 -2.59 1.34
C THR A 30 7.16 -2.97 0.06
N ARG A 31 8.28 -3.69 0.13
CA ARG A 31 9.04 -4.13 -1.05
C ARG A 31 8.27 -5.12 -1.91
N LEU A 32 7.62 -6.11 -1.30
CA LEU A 32 6.91 -7.16 -2.03
C LEU A 32 5.70 -6.60 -2.79
N HIS A 33 4.88 -5.75 -2.16
CA HIS A 33 3.78 -5.07 -2.84
C HIS A 33 4.25 -4.03 -3.85
N ALA A 34 5.41 -3.40 -3.62
CA ALA A 34 6.02 -2.50 -4.59
C ALA A 34 6.36 -3.20 -5.91
N LEU A 35 6.94 -4.40 -5.83
CA LEU A 35 7.28 -5.21 -7.00
C LEU A 35 6.05 -5.84 -7.69
N LYS A 36 4.95 -6.02 -6.95
CA LYS A 36 3.75 -6.71 -7.42
C LYS A 36 2.66 -5.79 -7.95
N ASP A 37 2.39 -4.69 -7.26
CA ASP A 37 1.14 -3.96 -7.40
C ASP A 37 1.36 -2.52 -7.90
N TYR A 38 2.25 -1.76 -7.25
CA TYR A 38 2.27 -0.31 -7.43
C TYR A 38 2.70 0.13 -8.84
N TYR A 39 3.67 -0.52 -9.48
CA TYR A 39 4.07 -0.11 -10.83
C TYR A 39 2.98 -0.44 -11.87
N GLY A 40 2.52 -1.69 -11.89
CA GLY A 40 1.56 -2.16 -12.89
C GLY A 40 0.24 -1.38 -12.86
N MET A 41 -0.23 -0.98 -11.68
CA MET A 41 -1.48 -0.22 -11.53
C MET A 41 -1.47 1.11 -12.29
N VAL A 42 -0.36 1.87 -12.25
CA VAL A 42 -0.27 3.16 -12.94
C VAL A 42 0.14 2.99 -14.41
N GLU A 43 0.99 2.01 -14.70
CA GLU A 43 1.49 1.79 -16.06
C GLU A 43 0.39 1.24 -16.99
N THR A 44 -0.50 0.39 -16.48
CA THR A 44 -1.68 -0.11 -17.24
C THR A 44 -2.53 1.03 -17.79
N LEU A 45 -2.55 2.20 -17.13
CA LEU A 45 -3.30 3.35 -17.62
C LEU A 45 -2.79 3.87 -18.96
N ARG A 46 -1.54 3.61 -19.36
CA ARG A 46 -1.04 4.03 -20.69
C ARG A 46 -1.83 3.41 -21.84
N GLU A 47 -2.40 2.22 -21.63
CA GLU A 47 -3.26 1.55 -22.62
C GLU A 47 -4.62 2.26 -22.76
N PHE A 48 -4.98 3.12 -21.80
CA PHE A 48 -6.25 3.83 -21.71
C PHE A 48 -6.05 5.35 -21.47
N PRO A 49 -5.52 6.10 -22.44
CA PRO A 49 -5.11 7.50 -22.24
C PRO A 49 -6.25 8.45 -21.83
N ASN A 50 -7.50 8.10 -22.13
CA ASN A 50 -8.67 8.90 -21.75
C ASN A 50 -9.25 8.54 -20.38
N PHE A 51 -8.78 7.47 -19.75
CA PHE A 51 -9.18 7.07 -18.41
C PHE A 51 -8.36 7.85 -17.38
N HIS A 52 -9.05 8.44 -16.41
CA HIS A 52 -8.46 9.23 -15.34
C HIS A 52 -8.76 8.57 -14.00
N ALA A 53 -7.79 8.62 -13.09
CA ALA A 53 -7.91 8.04 -11.76
C ALA A 53 -7.20 8.89 -10.71
N THR A 54 -7.55 8.68 -9.45
CA THR A 54 -6.85 9.23 -8.30
C THR A 54 -6.08 8.11 -7.61
N PHE A 55 -4.80 8.35 -7.35
CA PHE A 55 -3.99 7.48 -6.50
C PHE A 55 -3.65 8.22 -5.22
N ASN A 56 -4.08 7.68 -4.10
CA ASN A 56 -3.63 8.15 -2.81
C ASN A 56 -2.37 7.39 -2.41
N ILE A 57 -1.26 8.11 -2.22
CA ILE A 57 0.01 7.54 -1.74
C ILE A 57 0.25 8.07 -0.34
N VAL A 58 0.18 7.19 0.65
CA VAL A 58 0.48 7.54 2.04
C VAL A 58 1.97 7.93 2.16
N PRO A 59 2.32 9.08 2.77
CA PRO A 59 3.71 9.52 2.85
C PRO A 59 4.66 8.51 3.51
N ALA A 60 4.24 7.84 4.59
CA ALA A 60 5.03 6.79 5.21
C ALA A 60 5.30 5.59 4.29
N LEU A 61 4.39 5.26 3.35
CA LEU A 61 4.65 4.28 2.30
C LEU A 61 5.68 4.83 1.31
N GLY A 62 5.46 6.06 0.82
CA GLY A 62 6.37 6.71 -0.13
C GLY A 62 7.81 6.81 0.39
N ALA A 63 8.00 7.20 1.65
CA ALA A 63 9.31 7.26 2.29
C ALA A 63 10.03 5.91 2.34
N GLN A 64 9.30 4.82 2.59
CA GLN A 64 9.87 3.46 2.54
C GLN A 64 10.23 3.07 1.09
N LEU A 65 9.39 3.41 0.10
CA LEU A 65 9.69 3.18 -1.32
C LEU A 65 10.96 3.91 -1.75
N GLU A 66 11.17 5.16 -1.31
CA GLU A 66 12.41 5.91 -1.55
C GLU A 66 13.64 5.18 -0.97
N GLU A 67 13.53 4.63 0.23
CA GLU A 67 14.61 3.87 0.88
C GLU A 67 14.95 2.59 0.10
N TYR A 68 13.93 1.81 -0.29
CA TYR A 68 14.12 0.63 -1.12
C TYR A 68 14.73 0.97 -2.49
N ALA A 69 14.24 2.01 -3.16
CA ALA A 69 14.76 2.49 -4.43
C ALA A 69 16.23 2.95 -4.33
N SER A 70 16.63 3.51 -3.17
CA SER A 70 18.02 3.90 -2.93
C SER A 70 18.98 2.70 -2.84
N GLY A 71 18.46 1.50 -2.59
CA GLY A 71 19.26 0.30 -2.30
C GLY A 71 19.92 0.30 -0.92
N LYS A 72 19.66 1.33 -0.09
CA LYS A 72 20.19 1.46 1.27
C LYS A 72 19.07 1.20 2.28
N PHE A 73 18.77 -0.07 2.51
CA PHE A 73 17.78 -0.52 3.48
C PHE A 73 18.30 -1.73 4.25
N ASN A 74 17.80 -1.94 5.46
CA ASN A 74 18.12 -3.10 6.29
C ASN A 74 16.90 -4.01 6.40
N GLU A 75 16.67 -4.85 5.40
CA GLU A 75 15.60 -5.86 5.41
C GLU A 75 16.21 -7.26 5.50
N PRO A 76 16.13 -7.95 6.66
CA PRO A 76 16.70 -9.28 6.84
C PRO A 76 16.18 -10.30 5.83
N TRP A 77 14.90 -10.20 5.44
CA TRP A 77 14.29 -11.13 4.48
C TRP A 77 14.88 -10.98 3.08
N PHE A 78 15.15 -9.75 2.64
CA PHE A 78 15.85 -9.52 1.37
C PHE A 78 17.24 -10.14 1.39
N SER A 79 18.03 -9.87 2.43
CA SER A 79 19.36 -10.47 2.59
C SER A 79 19.31 -12.00 2.59
N LEU A 80 18.34 -12.58 3.30
CA LEU A 80 18.17 -14.02 3.42
C LEU A 80 17.68 -14.68 2.11
N ALA A 81 16.81 -14.00 1.36
CA ALA A 81 16.33 -14.49 0.06
C ALA A 81 17.46 -14.58 -0.99
N PHE A 82 18.51 -13.76 -0.85
CA PHE A 82 19.63 -13.73 -1.80
C PHE A 82 20.96 -14.26 -1.25
N LYS A 83 21.03 -14.62 0.04
CA LYS A 83 22.19 -15.29 0.65
C LYS A 83 22.49 -16.63 -0.03
N ASN A 84 23.76 -16.94 -0.29
CA ASN A 84 24.18 -18.18 -0.93
C ASN A 84 23.58 -19.41 -0.21
N ALA A 85 22.97 -20.33 -0.95
CA ALA A 85 22.27 -21.47 -0.38
C ALA A 85 23.20 -22.43 0.38
N ASP A 86 24.46 -22.53 -0.03
CA ASP A 86 25.48 -23.36 0.62
C ASP A 86 25.97 -22.76 1.96
N GLU A 87 25.68 -21.49 2.22
CA GLU A 87 26.08 -20.76 3.44
C GLU A 87 24.92 -20.56 4.44
N LEU A 88 23.75 -21.13 4.16
CA LEU A 88 22.58 -21.00 5.02
C LEU A 88 22.77 -21.78 6.32
N SER A 89 22.68 -21.07 7.44
CA SER A 89 22.62 -21.71 8.76
C SER A 89 21.28 -22.42 8.97
N ARG A 90 21.15 -23.15 10.08
CA ARG A 90 19.87 -23.79 10.44
C ARG A 90 18.78 -22.75 10.72
N GLU A 91 19.16 -21.64 11.35
CA GLU A 91 18.29 -20.51 11.67
C GLU A 91 17.83 -19.81 10.39
N ASP A 92 18.75 -19.56 9.45
CA ASP A 92 18.45 -19.01 8.12
C ASP A 92 17.39 -19.87 7.40
N LYS A 93 17.60 -21.19 7.36
CA LYS A 93 16.68 -22.14 6.72
C LYS A 93 15.30 -22.13 7.38
N SER A 94 15.26 -22.05 8.72
CA SER A 94 14.00 -22.01 9.48
C SER A 94 13.21 -20.73 9.17
N GLU A 95 13.90 -19.60 9.08
CA GLU A 95 13.29 -18.31 8.72
C GLU A 95 12.83 -18.27 7.24
N ILE A 96 13.56 -18.94 6.33
CA ILE A 96 13.10 -19.12 4.94
C ILE A 96 11.78 -19.88 4.90
N LEU A 97 11.68 -21.02 5.61
CA LEU A 97 10.45 -21.80 5.62
C LEU A 97 9.27 -21.03 6.23
N SER A 98 9.51 -20.19 7.23
CA SER A 98 8.45 -19.42 7.89
C SER A 98 7.86 -18.32 7.00
N ARG A 99 8.67 -17.75 6.10
CA ARG A 99 8.28 -16.60 5.26
C ARG A 99 8.00 -16.92 3.80
N ALA A 100 8.73 -17.85 3.19
CA ALA A 100 8.68 -18.08 1.75
C ALA A 100 7.28 -18.42 1.25
N PHE A 101 6.47 -19.09 2.07
CA PHE A 101 5.12 -19.53 1.72
C PHE A 101 4.00 -18.60 2.20
N GLN A 102 4.33 -17.40 2.73
CA GLN A 102 3.34 -16.38 3.10
C GLN A 102 2.82 -15.63 1.87
N VAL A 103 2.22 -16.37 0.95
CA VAL A 103 1.68 -15.92 -0.33
C VAL A 103 0.28 -16.49 -0.52
N ASN A 104 -0.48 -15.98 -1.49
CA ASN A 104 -1.73 -16.64 -1.89
C ASN A 104 -1.38 -17.97 -2.60
N HIS A 105 -1.79 -19.10 -2.01
CA HIS A 105 -1.42 -20.43 -2.52
C HIS A 105 -2.14 -20.76 -3.83
N GLU A 106 -3.39 -20.34 -3.98
CA GLU A 106 -4.25 -20.68 -5.11
C GLU A 106 -3.88 -19.92 -6.39
N HIS A 107 -3.52 -18.63 -6.28
CA HIS A 107 -3.34 -17.73 -7.42
C HIS A 107 -1.88 -17.34 -7.68
N LEU A 108 -1.01 -17.42 -6.67
CA LEU A 108 0.38 -17.01 -6.80
C LEU A 108 1.35 -18.20 -6.74
N MET A 109 1.29 -19.02 -5.68
CA MET A 109 2.20 -20.17 -5.53
C MET A 109 1.99 -21.23 -6.61
N SER A 110 0.73 -21.51 -6.95
CA SER A 110 0.30 -22.51 -7.94
C SER A 110 0.86 -22.27 -9.36
N ARG A 111 1.34 -21.06 -9.66
CA ARG A 111 1.97 -20.70 -10.94
C ARG A 111 3.23 -21.54 -11.23
N TRP A 112 3.91 -22.01 -10.18
CA TRP A 112 5.14 -22.79 -10.32
C TRP A 112 4.99 -24.17 -9.64
N PRO A 113 4.96 -25.27 -10.41
CA PRO A 113 4.86 -26.63 -9.86
C PRO A 113 5.95 -26.93 -8.83
N ARG A 114 7.18 -26.43 -9.07
CA ARG A 114 8.30 -26.57 -8.14
C ARG A 114 8.06 -25.88 -6.81
N PHE A 115 7.39 -24.74 -6.80
CA PHE A 115 7.12 -24.01 -5.56
C PHE A 115 6.10 -24.78 -4.70
N VAL A 116 5.07 -25.35 -5.35
CA VAL A 116 4.10 -26.24 -4.72
C VAL A 116 4.77 -27.49 -4.16
N GLU A 117 5.67 -28.12 -4.92
CA GLU A 117 6.43 -29.29 -4.49
C GLU A 117 7.25 -29.00 -3.22
N LEU A 118 8.02 -27.91 -3.21
CA LEU A 118 8.80 -27.47 -2.05
C LEU A 118 7.92 -27.14 -0.85
N HIS A 119 6.75 -26.54 -1.07
CA HIS A 119 5.78 -26.32 0.00
C HIS A 119 5.33 -27.64 0.61
N GLU A 120 4.85 -28.59 -0.19
CA GLU A 120 4.36 -29.88 0.33
C GLU A 120 5.47 -30.67 1.03
N TRP A 121 6.71 -30.64 0.54
CA TRP A 121 7.84 -31.28 1.21
C TRP A 121 8.26 -30.60 2.51
N SER A 122 7.93 -29.32 2.69
CA SER A 122 8.21 -28.59 3.93
C SER A 122 7.17 -28.79 5.02
N ARG A 123 5.95 -29.22 4.69
CA ARG A 123 4.87 -29.37 5.68
C ARG A 123 5.10 -30.46 6.74
N PRO A 124 5.65 -31.65 6.41
CA PRO A 124 5.88 -32.69 7.40
C PRO A 124 6.71 -32.21 8.59
N ALA A 125 6.33 -32.64 9.80
CA ALA A 125 6.99 -32.30 11.06
C ALA A 125 7.22 -30.77 11.27
N GLY A 126 6.33 -29.92 10.72
CA GLY A 126 6.41 -28.47 10.89
C GLY A 126 7.67 -27.84 10.30
N GLY A 127 8.19 -28.37 9.19
CA GLY A 127 9.42 -27.89 8.54
C GLY A 127 10.69 -28.61 8.96
N ALA A 128 10.68 -29.35 10.08
CA ALA A 128 11.87 -30.01 10.61
C ALA A 128 12.50 -31.02 9.63
N GLN A 129 11.65 -31.70 8.84
CA GLN A 129 12.14 -32.64 7.84
C GLN A 129 12.82 -31.94 6.66
N ALA A 130 12.28 -30.80 6.20
CA ALA A 130 12.89 -30.01 5.13
C ALA A 130 14.25 -29.44 5.52
N LEU A 131 14.44 -29.03 6.79
CA LEU A 131 15.74 -28.55 7.29
C LEU A 131 16.89 -29.54 7.07
N VAL A 132 16.59 -30.84 7.06
CA VAL A 132 17.57 -31.92 6.87
C VAL A 132 17.58 -32.41 5.42
N ALA A 133 16.41 -32.55 4.80
CA ALA A 133 16.27 -33.20 3.49
C ALA A 133 16.56 -32.27 2.31
N PHE A 134 16.33 -30.96 2.44
CA PHE A 134 16.55 -30.03 1.33
C PHE A 134 18.04 -29.89 1.02
N THR A 135 18.38 -30.15 -0.24
CA THR A 135 19.68 -29.88 -0.84
C THR A 135 19.87 -28.39 -1.09
N ALA A 136 21.09 -27.96 -1.39
CA ALA A 136 21.36 -26.58 -1.79
C ALA A 136 20.52 -26.12 -3.01
N ARG A 137 20.19 -27.03 -3.92
CA ARG A 137 19.30 -26.75 -5.06
C ARG A 137 17.87 -26.44 -4.61
N ASP A 138 17.33 -27.21 -3.67
CA ASP A 138 15.99 -26.97 -3.12
C ASP A 138 15.90 -25.61 -2.44
N TRP A 139 16.94 -25.23 -1.68
CA TRP A 139 17.02 -23.91 -1.04
C TRP A 139 17.14 -22.77 -2.06
N ARG A 140 17.98 -22.91 -3.10
CA ARG A 140 18.05 -21.91 -4.19
C ARG A 140 16.71 -21.73 -4.89
N ASP A 141 16.03 -22.83 -5.18
CA ASP A 141 14.72 -22.80 -5.83
C ASP A 141 13.68 -22.11 -4.95
N LEU A 142 13.61 -22.48 -3.67
CA LEU A 142 12.69 -21.86 -2.72
C LEU A 142 12.95 -20.36 -2.57
N GLN A 143 14.22 -19.98 -2.38
CA GLN A 143 14.64 -18.59 -2.28
C GLN A 143 14.18 -17.79 -3.50
N LEU A 144 14.50 -18.23 -4.71
CA LEU A 144 14.18 -17.47 -5.92
C LEU A 144 12.68 -17.44 -6.21
N LEU A 145 11.96 -18.56 -6.06
CA LEU A 145 10.52 -18.64 -6.29
C LEU A 145 9.75 -17.77 -5.30
N SER A 146 10.19 -17.71 -4.04
CA SER A 146 9.61 -16.82 -3.02
C SER A 146 9.73 -15.33 -3.36
N GLN A 147 10.60 -14.97 -4.30
CA GLN A 147 10.78 -13.61 -4.80
C GLN A 147 10.04 -13.39 -6.13
N LEU A 148 10.13 -14.34 -7.08
CA LEU A 148 9.46 -14.27 -8.38
C LEU A 148 7.94 -14.19 -8.27
N VAL A 149 7.38 -14.87 -7.26
CA VAL A 149 5.93 -14.89 -7.00
C VAL A 149 5.32 -13.51 -6.71
N TRP A 150 6.15 -12.54 -6.31
CA TRP A 150 5.75 -11.16 -6.05
C TRP A 150 6.03 -10.21 -7.20
N MET A 151 6.51 -10.72 -8.35
CA MET A 151 6.72 -9.87 -9.52
C MET A 151 5.38 -9.62 -10.21
N GLU A 152 5.12 -8.35 -10.53
CA GLU A 152 3.95 -7.94 -11.31
C GLU A 152 3.89 -8.66 -12.68
N GLU A 153 2.68 -8.86 -13.19
CA GLU A 153 2.40 -9.69 -14.36
C GLU A 153 3.10 -9.19 -15.63
N SER A 154 3.13 -7.87 -15.85
CA SER A 154 3.85 -7.29 -16.98
C SER A 154 5.37 -7.52 -16.89
N TRP A 155 5.95 -7.64 -15.69
CA TRP A 155 7.35 -8.04 -15.54
C TRP A 155 7.58 -9.50 -15.91
N LEU A 156 6.68 -10.39 -15.50
CA LEU A 156 6.74 -11.81 -15.87
C LEU A 156 6.61 -12.02 -17.39
N GLN A 157 5.87 -11.13 -18.07
CA GLN A 157 5.61 -11.24 -19.51
C GLN A 157 6.62 -10.48 -20.39
N LYS A 158 7.03 -9.27 -19.98
CA LYS A 158 7.73 -8.31 -20.85
C LYS A 158 9.19 -8.08 -20.45
N ASN A 159 9.58 -8.34 -19.20
CA ASN A 159 10.97 -8.16 -18.77
C ASN A 159 11.79 -9.43 -19.08
N GLU A 160 12.79 -9.32 -19.94
CA GLU A 160 13.57 -10.47 -20.45
C GLU A 160 14.11 -11.38 -19.34
N LEU A 161 14.75 -10.79 -18.32
CA LEU A 161 15.34 -11.56 -17.22
C LEU A 161 14.26 -12.23 -16.37
N VAL A 162 13.27 -11.47 -15.92
CA VAL A 162 12.20 -11.98 -15.03
C VAL A 162 11.40 -13.06 -15.75
N SER A 163 11.05 -12.84 -17.02
CA SER A 163 10.34 -13.80 -17.86
C SER A 163 11.13 -15.10 -18.06
N ARG A 164 12.44 -15.00 -18.34
CA ARG A 164 13.33 -16.17 -18.46
C ARG A 164 13.40 -16.98 -17.18
N LEU A 165 13.54 -16.32 -16.03
CA LEU A 165 13.57 -16.99 -14.73
C LEU A 165 12.22 -17.63 -14.41
N ALA A 166 11.12 -16.89 -14.56
CA ALA A 166 9.76 -17.38 -14.35
C ALA A 166 9.44 -18.60 -15.22
N SER A 167 9.84 -18.58 -16.50
CA SER A 167 9.62 -19.69 -17.45
C SER A 167 10.45 -20.92 -17.09
N ARG A 168 11.64 -20.75 -16.51
CA ARG A 168 12.48 -21.88 -16.06
C ARG A 168 11.83 -22.61 -14.89
N GLY A 169 11.32 -21.87 -13.92
CA GLY A 169 10.50 -22.38 -12.81
C GLY A 169 11.22 -23.24 -11.76
N LYS A 170 12.47 -23.67 -12.01
CA LYS A 170 13.31 -24.48 -11.11
C LYS A 170 14.77 -24.45 -11.55
N ASP A 171 15.64 -25.12 -10.79
CA ASP A 171 17.03 -25.38 -11.12
C ASP A 171 17.84 -24.10 -11.26
N TYR A 172 17.59 -23.18 -10.32
CA TYR A 172 18.26 -21.89 -10.32
C TYR A 172 19.68 -21.99 -9.78
N THR A 173 20.52 -21.09 -10.28
CA THR A 173 21.91 -20.90 -9.87
C THR A 173 22.03 -19.70 -8.94
N GLU A 174 23.17 -19.58 -8.25
CA GLU A 174 23.46 -18.36 -7.47
C GLU A 174 23.53 -17.11 -8.37
N ASN A 175 23.98 -17.26 -9.62
CA ASN A 175 23.98 -16.16 -10.59
C ASN A 175 22.55 -15.70 -10.94
N ASP A 176 21.58 -16.61 -11.02
CA ASP A 176 20.17 -16.26 -11.22
C ASP A 176 19.62 -15.46 -10.04
N LYS A 177 20.03 -15.81 -8.81
CA LYS A 177 19.68 -15.08 -7.59
C LYS A 177 20.26 -13.66 -7.60
N SER A 178 21.55 -13.51 -7.88
CA SER A 178 22.19 -12.19 -7.99
C SER A 178 21.54 -11.35 -9.09
N ALA A 179 21.24 -11.93 -10.25
CA ALA A 179 20.58 -11.21 -11.34
C ALA A 179 19.18 -10.72 -10.96
N LEU A 180 18.37 -11.57 -10.30
CA LEU A 180 17.04 -11.16 -9.84
C LEU A 180 17.14 -10.09 -8.74
N GLN A 181 18.11 -10.19 -7.84
CA GLN A 181 18.35 -9.20 -6.79
C GLN A 181 18.59 -7.80 -7.39
N GLU A 182 19.53 -7.70 -8.33
CA GLU A 182 19.84 -6.45 -9.03
C GLU A 182 18.61 -5.92 -9.78
N LYS A 183 17.87 -6.81 -10.45
CA LYS A 183 16.67 -6.43 -11.17
C LYS A 183 15.55 -5.92 -10.26
N GLN A 184 15.35 -6.50 -9.08
CA GLN A 184 14.38 -5.96 -8.13
C GLN A 184 14.73 -4.53 -7.73
N LEU A 185 16.01 -4.26 -7.44
CA LEU A 185 16.46 -2.91 -7.09
C LEU A 185 16.28 -1.92 -8.24
N GLU A 186 16.48 -2.35 -9.49
CA GLU A 186 16.18 -1.54 -10.68
C GLU A 186 14.68 -1.22 -10.77
N LEU A 187 13.82 -2.22 -10.63
CA LEU A 187 12.37 -2.05 -10.79
C LEU A 187 11.75 -1.19 -9.67
N LEU A 188 12.25 -1.32 -8.43
CA LEU A 188 11.84 -0.46 -7.31
C LEU A 188 12.07 1.03 -7.60
N ARG A 189 13.15 1.37 -8.33
CA ARG A 189 13.46 2.76 -8.71
C ARG A 189 12.48 3.36 -9.70
N LEU A 190 11.71 2.54 -10.41
CA LEU A 190 10.76 3.01 -11.43
C LEU A 190 9.42 3.44 -10.83
N ILE A 191 9.10 3.02 -9.61
CA ILE A 191 7.75 3.13 -9.04
C ILE A 191 7.33 4.59 -8.90
N LEU A 192 7.95 5.36 -8.00
CA LEU A 192 7.56 6.76 -7.78
C LEU A 192 7.68 7.61 -9.06
N PRO A 193 8.73 7.48 -9.90
CA PRO A 193 8.79 8.16 -11.18
C PRO A 193 7.61 7.86 -12.12
N ALA A 194 7.08 6.62 -12.14
CA ALA A 194 5.92 6.29 -12.96
C ALA A 194 4.66 7.06 -12.55
N TYR A 195 4.46 7.29 -11.24
CA TYR A 195 3.39 8.15 -10.73
C TYR A 195 3.62 9.62 -11.05
N CYS A 196 4.86 10.12 -10.94
CA CYS A 196 5.19 11.49 -11.34
C CYS A 196 4.92 11.72 -12.83
N ASP A 197 5.32 10.79 -13.70
CA ASP A 197 5.03 10.86 -15.14
C ASP A 197 3.52 10.80 -15.42
N ALA A 198 2.77 10.03 -14.64
CA ALA A 198 1.31 9.94 -14.78
C ALA A 198 0.57 11.20 -14.36
N ALA A 199 1.05 11.84 -13.30
CA ALA A 199 0.53 13.12 -12.87
C ALA A 199 0.89 14.24 -13.86
N SER A 200 2.13 14.27 -14.37
CA SER A 200 2.59 15.34 -15.28
C SER A 200 1.86 15.33 -16.63
N ARG A 201 1.48 14.16 -17.13
CA ARG A 201 0.65 14.00 -18.33
C ARG A 201 -0.85 14.22 -18.08
N GLY A 202 -1.25 14.55 -16.85
CA GLY A 202 -2.63 14.84 -16.46
C GLY A 202 -3.54 13.61 -16.39
N GLN A 203 -2.99 12.40 -16.44
CA GLN A 203 -3.78 11.17 -16.45
C GLN A 203 -4.26 10.77 -15.05
N ILE A 204 -3.48 11.11 -14.02
CA ILE A 204 -3.87 10.85 -12.63
C ILE A 204 -3.78 12.10 -11.78
N GLU A 205 -4.56 12.13 -10.71
CA GLU A 205 -4.30 12.97 -9.55
C GLU A 205 -3.62 12.12 -8.47
N VAL A 206 -2.55 12.64 -7.86
CA VAL A 206 -1.97 12.05 -6.66
C VAL A 206 -2.51 12.81 -5.44
N SER A 207 -3.19 12.09 -4.55
CA SER A 207 -3.66 12.63 -3.27
C SER A 207 -2.80 12.09 -2.12
N THR A 208 -2.97 12.66 -0.93
CA THR A 208 -2.19 12.26 0.25
C THR A 208 -3.07 11.90 1.45
N THR A 209 -2.43 11.42 2.50
CA THR A 209 -2.99 11.07 3.79
C THR A 209 -2.07 11.65 4.88
N PRO A 210 -2.53 11.87 6.12
CA PRO A 210 -1.65 12.29 7.21
C PRO A 210 -0.40 11.40 7.28
N PHE A 211 0.78 11.99 7.52
CA PHE A 211 2.06 11.38 7.16
C PHE A 211 2.23 9.92 7.63
N TYR A 212 1.96 9.66 8.91
CA TYR A 212 2.06 8.33 9.53
C TYR A 212 0.70 7.61 9.64
N HIS A 213 -0.30 8.03 8.86
CA HIS A 213 -1.67 7.49 8.89
C HIS A 213 -2.38 7.53 10.28
N PRO A 214 -2.19 8.55 11.14
CA PRO A 214 -2.97 8.62 12.39
C PRO A 214 -4.45 8.91 12.14
N ILE A 215 -5.30 8.45 13.06
CA ILE A 215 -6.71 8.82 13.14
C ILE A 215 -6.81 10.28 13.64
N LEU A 216 -6.81 11.24 12.73
CA LEU A 216 -6.75 12.68 13.04
C LEU A 216 -7.82 13.15 14.04
N PRO A 217 -9.09 12.70 13.97
CA PRO A 217 -10.09 13.10 14.96
C PRO A 217 -9.65 12.82 16.40
N LEU A 218 -8.98 11.69 16.65
CA LEU A 218 -8.53 11.30 17.98
C LEU A 218 -7.27 12.03 18.44
N LEU A 219 -6.47 12.56 17.51
CA LEU A 219 -5.39 13.49 17.85
C LEU A 219 -5.95 14.86 18.22
N CYS A 220 -6.96 15.32 17.49
CA CYS A 220 -7.61 16.60 17.76
C CYS A 220 -8.29 16.60 19.14
N ASP A 221 -9.16 15.62 19.39
CA ASP A 221 -9.79 15.38 20.69
C ASP A 221 -10.29 13.93 20.78
N SER A 222 -9.70 13.13 21.69
CA SER A 222 -10.13 11.74 21.90
C SER A 222 -11.61 11.60 22.28
N ASP A 223 -12.21 12.62 22.90
CA ASP A 223 -13.61 12.57 23.31
C ASP A 223 -14.58 12.61 22.12
N VAL A 224 -14.11 13.03 20.94
CA VAL A 224 -14.91 13.04 19.70
C VAL A 224 -15.42 11.66 19.32
N ALA A 225 -14.77 10.59 19.79
CA ALA A 225 -15.23 9.22 19.60
C ALA A 225 -16.66 8.98 20.11
N ARG A 226 -17.12 9.75 21.12
CA ARG A 226 -18.49 9.67 21.62
C ARG A 226 -19.55 10.20 20.66
N VAL A 227 -19.17 11.05 19.72
CA VAL A 227 -20.08 11.52 18.67
C VAL A 227 -20.46 10.35 17.75
N ALA A 228 -19.48 9.51 17.41
CA ALA A 228 -19.72 8.32 16.59
C ALA A 228 -20.31 7.16 17.39
N ASN A 229 -19.84 6.96 18.63
CA ASN A 229 -20.29 5.90 19.53
C ASN A 229 -20.38 6.41 20.99
N PRO A 230 -21.57 6.81 21.46
CA PRO A 230 -21.75 7.39 22.80
C PRO A 230 -21.30 6.49 23.96
N SER A 231 -21.27 5.16 23.75
CA SER A 231 -20.90 4.16 24.75
C SER A 231 -19.41 3.81 24.79
N THR A 232 -18.58 4.38 23.91
CA THR A 232 -17.15 4.06 23.86
C THR A 232 -16.44 4.40 25.18
N PRO A 233 -15.72 3.45 25.79
CA PRO A 233 -14.88 3.74 26.95
C PRO A 233 -13.73 4.66 26.54
N LEU A 234 -13.49 5.72 27.32
CA LEU A 234 -12.44 6.70 27.04
C LEU A 234 -11.41 6.77 28.16
N PRO A 235 -10.18 7.22 27.87
CA PRO A 235 -9.21 7.56 28.90
C PRO A 235 -9.77 8.56 29.93
N ARG A 236 -9.28 8.50 31.18
CA ARG A 236 -9.74 9.41 32.25
C ARG A 236 -9.49 10.89 31.94
N ARG A 237 -8.47 11.19 31.14
CA ARG A 237 -8.14 12.54 30.67
C ARG A 237 -8.18 12.51 29.16
N ALA A 238 -8.93 13.43 28.55
CA ALA A 238 -8.99 13.58 27.11
C ALA A 238 -7.58 13.87 26.56
N PHE A 239 -7.20 13.16 25.50
CA PHE A 239 -6.02 13.46 24.71
C PHE A 239 -6.40 14.49 23.65
N ARG A 240 -5.73 15.65 23.66
CA ARG A 240 -6.04 16.79 22.78
C ARG A 240 -4.75 17.43 22.31
N ARG A 241 -4.38 17.14 21.06
CA ARG A 241 -3.19 17.64 20.36
C ARG A 241 -3.55 17.98 18.91
N PRO A 242 -4.47 18.94 18.67
CA PRO A 242 -4.82 19.38 17.31
C PRO A 242 -3.61 19.94 16.52
N GLU A 243 -2.58 20.42 17.21
CA GLU A 243 -1.30 20.79 16.63
C GLU A 243 -0.57 19.60 15.99
N ASP A 244 -0.61 18.41 16.61
CA ASP A 244 -0.01 17.20 16.05
C ASP A 244 -0.81 16.74 14.80
N ALA A 245 -2.13 16.91 14.82
CA ALA A 245 -2.98 16.65 13.65
C ALA A 245 -2.63 17.57 12.47
N ARG A 246 -2.37 18.86 12.74
CA ARG A 246 -1.91 19.83 11.75
C ARG A 246 -0.52 19.50 11.23
N GLU A 247 0.42 19.15 12.12
CA GLU A 247 1.77 18.77 11.74
C GLU A 247 1.77 17.56 10.79
N GLN A 248 0.97 16.54 11.07
CA GLN A 248 0.85 15.37 10.20
C GLN A 248 0.37 15.70 8.78
N LEU A 249 -0.53 16.69 8.65
CA LEU A 249 -0.99 17.21 7.37
C LEU A 249 0.07 18.06 6.68
N GLN A 250 0.79 18.91 7.42
CA GLN A 250 1.88 19.72 6.88
C GLN A 250 3.03 18.87 6.35
N LEU A 251 3.48 17.88 7.13
CA LEU A 251 4.49 16.91 6.70
C LEU A 251 4.05 16.15 5.45
N ALA A 252 2.78 15.73 5.38
CA ALA A 252 2.24 15.06 4.21
C ALA A 252 2.27 15.93 2.96
N ARG A 253 1.95 17.23 3.09
CA ARG A 253 2.01 18.20 1.98
C ARG A 253 3.44 18.47 1.54
N GLN A 254 4.36 18.63 2.48
CA GLN A 254 5.79 18.83 2.20
C GLN A 254 6.39 17.63 1.49
N TYR A 255 6.09 16.41 1.97
CA TYR A 255 6.53 15.17 1.32
C TYR A 255 6.02 15.10 -0.12
N HIS A 256 4.71 15.31 -0.31
CA HIS A 256 4.11 15.25 -1.63
C HIS A 256 4.67 16.30 -2.59
N GLU A 257 4.91 17.53 -2.13
CA GLU A 257 5.56 18.58 -2.93
C GLU A 257 7.00 18.22 -3.31
N LYS A 258 7.78 17.64 -2.38
CA LYS A 258 9.13 17.15 -2.65
C LYS A 258 9.14 16.02 -3.69
N THR A 259 8.22 15.07 -3.58
CA THR A 259 8.23 13.84 -4.39
C THR A 259 7.56 14.04 -5.76
N PHE A 260 6.44 14.77 -5.82
CA PHE A 260 5.62 14.94 -7.02
C PHE A 260 5.67 16.37 -7.62
N GLY A 261 6.40 17.29 -6.99
CA GLY A 261 6.61 18.67 -7.47
C GLY A 261 5.45 19.64 -7.20
N VAL A 262 4.34 19.16 -6.64
CA VAL A 262 3.15 19.98 -6.33
C VAL A 262 2.57 19.60 -4.97
N LYS A 263 1.84 20.50 -4.32
CA LYS A 263 1.07 20.15 -3.12
C LYS A 263 -0.17 19.33 -3.50
N PRO A 264 -0.59 18.36 -2.66
CA PRO A 264 -1.74 17.52 -2.96
C PRO A 264 -3.04 18.33 -2.82
N PRO A 265 -3.94 18.30 -3.83
CA PRO A 265 -5.26 18.92 -3.72
C PRO A 265 -6.19 18.09 -2.82
N GLY A 266 -6.04 16.77 -2.84
CA GLY A 266 -6.87 15.80 -2.14
C GLY A 266 -6.30 15.26 -0.84
N LEU A 267 -7.18 15.08 0.13
CA LEU A 267 -6.91 14.37 1.39
C LEU A 267 -7.75 13.09 1.43
N TRP A 268 -7.11 11.94 1.55
CA TRP A 268 -7.75 10.73 2.07
C TRP A 268 -7.46 10.65 3.57
N PRO A 269 -8.42 10.97 4.46
CA PRO A 269 -8.23 10.81 5.89
C PRO A 269 -7.98 9.34 6.23
N SER A 270 -7.12 9.08 7.21
CA SER A 270 -6.81 7.73 7.67
C SER A 270 -8.10 6.99 8.04
N GLU A 271 -8.35 5.83 7.41
CA GLU A 271 -9.59 5.05 7.56
C GLU A 271 -10.89 5.81 7.25
N GLY A 272 -10.83 6.88 6.45
CA GLY A 272 -11.97 7.76 6.19
C GLY A 272 -12.42 8.56 7.41
N SER A 273 -11.64 8.58 8.49
CA SER A 273 -12.01 9.21 9.76
C SER A 273 -12.01 10.74 9.67
N VAL A 274 -13.14 11.35 10.08
CA VAL A 274 -13.33 12.81 10.01
C VAL A 274 -14.00 13.35 11.26
N SER A 275 -13.76 14.63 11.53
CA SER A 275 -14.47 15.48 12.49
C SER A 275 -14.44 16.92 12.00
N ASP A 276 -15.34 17.78 12.49
CA ASP A 276 -15.38 19.19 12.09
C ASP A 276 -14.03 19.88 12.32
N GLN A 277 -13.36 19.58 13.42
CA GLN A 277 -12.03 20.12 13.72
C GLN A 277 -10.97 19.60 12.75
N THR A 278 -10.98 18.30 12.42
CA THR A 278 -10.06 17.71 11.42
C THR A 278 -10.24 18.36 10.05
N LEU A 279 -11.49 18.51 9.61
CA LEU A 279 -11.80 19.12 8.31
C LEU A 279 -11.47 20.62 8.30
N SER A 280 -11.65 21.32 9.42
CA SER A 280 -11.26 22.74 9.54
C SER A 280 -9.76 22.91 9.36
N ILE A 281 -8.95 22.10 10.06
CA ILE A 281 -7.50 22.10 9.90
C ILE A 281 -7.12 21.78 8.45
N ALA A 282 -7.74 20.76 7.84
CA ALA A 282 -7.45 20.41 6.44
C ALA A 282 -7.78 21.57 5.46
N ALA A 283 -8.91 22.25 5.65
CA ALA A 283 -9.28 23.40 4.83
C ALA A 283 -8.33 24.60 5.02
N GLU A 284 -7.86 24.83 6.25
CA GLU A 284 -6.84 25.86 6.57
C GLU A 284 -5.49 25.57 5.89
N GLU A 285 -5.05 24.32 5.90
CA GLU A 285 -3.81 23.86 5.24
C GLU A 285 -3.90 23.85 3.70
N GLY A 286 -5.11 24.08 3.17
CA GLY A 286 -5.36 24.27 1.74
C GLY A 286 -5.67 22.99 0.97
N PHE A 287 -6.23 21.96 1.63
CA PHE A 287 -6.86 20.84 0.92
C PHE A 287 -8.18 21.27 0.30
N GLN A 288 -8.45 20.79 -0.91
CA GLN A 288 -9.62 21.17 -1.71
C GLN A 288 -10.75 20.15 -1.60
N TRP A 289 -10.40 18.87 -1.45
CA TRP A 289 -11.36 17.79 -1.29
C TRP A 289 -10.89 16.73 -0.29
N PHE A 290 -11.86 15.98 0.26
CA PHE A 290 -11.61 14.78 1.05
C PHE A 290 -12.59 13.64 0.73
N GLY A 291 -12.21 12.41 1.04
CA GLY A 291 -13.05 11.21 0.90
C GLY A 291 -13.45 10.59 2.25
N THR A 292 -14.70 10.15 2.41
CA THR A 292 -15.17 9.40 3.60
C THR A 292 -16.35 8.47 3.25
N ASP A 293 -16.99 7.83 4.23
CA ASP A 293 -18.06 6.86 4.04
C ASP A 293 -19.48 7.48 3.96
N GLU A 294 -20.39 6.81 3.26
CA GLU A 294 -21.81 7.16 3.20
C GLU A 294 -22.49 7.23 4.57
N GLY A 295 -21.99 6.53 5.59
CA GLY A 295 -22.52 6.55 6.95
C GLY A 295 -22.28 7.88 7.66
N VAL A 296 -21.16 8.55 7.40
CA VAL A 296 -20.93 9.94 7.84
C VAL A 296 -21.97 10.86 7.22
N LEU A 297 -22.13 10.82 5.89
CA LEU A 297 -23.11 11.65 5.19
C LEU A 297 -24.54 11.38 5.67
N GLY A 298 -24.89 10.11 5.85
CA GLY A 298 -26.23 9.68 6.26
C GLY A 298 -26.58 10.21 7.64
N ARG A 299 -25.64 10.14 8.60
CA ARG A 299 -25.82 10.73 9.94
C ARG A 299 -25.93 12.25 9.88
N THR A 300 -25.13 12.92 9.05
CA THR A 300 -25.19 14.38 8.89
C THR A 300 -26.53 14.85 8.31
N LEU A 301 -27.06 14.13 7.32
CA LEU A 301 -28.31 14.48 6.63
C LEU A 301 -29.56 13.87 7.27
N ASN A 302 -29.39 13.01 8.28
CA ASN A 302 -30.44 12.18 8.87
C ASN A 302 -31.21 11.35 7.83
N VAL A 303 -30.47 10.67 6.94
CA VAL A 303 -31.01 9.76 5.91
C VAL A 303 -30.26 8.43 5.88
N GLY A 304 -30.90 7.38 5.37
CA GLY A 304 -30.27 6.10 5.09
C GLY A 304 -30.02 5.88 3.59
N PHE A 305 -28.93 5.17 3.27
CA PHE A 305 -28.54 4.79 1.91
C PHE A 305 -28.70 3.29 1.67
N PHE A 306 -29.77 2.69 2.19
CA PHE A 306 -30.05 1.26 2.03
C PHE A 306 -30.13 0.89 0.55
N ARG A 307 -29.53 -0.24 0.19
CA ARG A 307 -29.51 -0.75 -1.18
C ARG A 307 -30.66 -1.71 -1.42
N ASP A 308 -31.29 -1.62 -2.59
CA ASP A 308 -32.28 -2.61 -3.04
C ASP A 308 -31.60 -3.91 -3.51
N SER A 309 -32.39 -4.88 -3.99
CA SER A 309 -31.86 -6.15 -4.51
C SER A 309 -30.96 -6.00 -5.75
N GLY A 310 -31.01 -4.85 -6.43
CA GLY A 310 -30.13 -4.50 -7.54
C GLY A 310 -28.89 -3.71 -7.13
N GLY A 311 -28.73 -3.41 -5.83
CA GLY A 311 -27.61 -2.64 -5.30
C GLY A 311 -27.78 -1.12 -5.41
N ILE A 312 -28.95 -0.62 -5.84
CA ILE A 312 -29.23 0.81 -6.00
C ILE A 312 -29.53 1.43 -4.63
N PRO A 313 -28.79 2.47 -4.20
CA PRO A 313 -29.03 3.09 -2.91
C PRO A 313 -30.28 3.98 -2.92
N ALA A 314 -31.09 3.89 -1.86
CA ALA A 314 -32.07 4.92 -1.53
C ALA A 314 -31.36 6.27 -1.34
N ASN A 315 -32.00 7.39 -1.74
CA ASN A 315 -31.39 8.72 -1.72
C ASN A 315 -30.08 8.82 -2.53
N GLY A 316 -29.94 8.02 -3.60
CA GLY A 316 -28.74 8.00 -4.43
C GLY A 316 -28.38 9.35 -5.07
N ASP A 317 -29.37 10.22 -5.32
CA ASP A 317 -29.17 11.60 -5.77
C ASP A 317 -28.39 12.47 -4.77
N ARG A 318 -28.47 12.14 -3.48
CA ARG A 318 -27.72 12.79 -2.39
C ARG A 318 -26.34 12.17 -2.19
N LEU A 319 -26.20 10.86 -2.38
CA LEU A 319 -24.94 10.14 -2.22
C LEU A 319 -23.98 10.37 -3.40
N LEU A 320 -24.48 10.25 -4.64
CA LEU A 320 -23.69 10.27 -5.88
C LEU A 320 -23.39 11.69 -6.38
N ARG A 321 -23.18 12.63 -5.45
CA ARG A 321 -22.78 14.00 -5.74
C ARG A 321 -21.75 14.51 -4.73
N PRO A 322 -20.85 15.42 -5.12
CA PRO A 322 -19.97 16.08 -4.16
C PRO A 322 -20.77 17.00 -3.23
N TRP A 323 -20.33 17.12 -1.98
CA TRP A 323 -20.87 18.09 -1.02
C TRP A 323 -19.83 19.14 -0.66
N ARG A 324 -20.22 20.41 -0.68
CA ARG A 324 -19.38 21.48 -0.15
C ARG A 324 -19.68 21.70 1.32
N ILE A 325 -18.71 21.46 2.18
CA ILE A 325 -18.82 21.63 3.63
C ILE A 325 -18.26 23.01 4.00
N GLN A 326 -19.07 23.83 4.68
CA GLN A 326 -18.67 25.15 5.15
C GLN A 326 -18.11 25.03 6.58
N LEU A 327 -16.90 25.54 6.79
CA LEU A 327 -16.12 25.44 8.03
C LEU A 327 -15.61 26.84 8.39
N GLY A 328 -16.46 27.63 9.05
CA GLY A 328 -16.22 29.06 9.25
C GLY A 328 -16.12 29.79 7.90
N ASP A 329 -15.00 30.47 7.65
CA ASP A 329 -14.74 31.20 6.40
C ASP A 329 -14.15 30.32 5.28
N LYS A 330 -13.86 29.06 5.58
CA LYS A 330 -13.28 28.10 4.63
C LYS A 330 -14.32 27.07 4.21
N SER A 331 -14.04 26.37 3.11
CA SER A 331 -14.86 25.26 2.66
C SER A 331 -14.02 24.17 2.01
N ILE A 332 -14.44 22.92 2.18
CA ILE A 332 -13.81 21.75 1.56
C ILE A 332 -14.88 20.86 0.91
N THR A 333 -14.53 20.20 -0.20
CA THR A 333 -15.45 19.31 -0.91
C THR A 333 -15.36 17.88 -0.38
N GLY A 334 -16.46 17.29 0.07
CA GLY A 334 -16.54 15.89 0.48
C GLY A 334 -17.06 14.99 -0.64
N LEU A 335 -16.39 13.85 -0.80
CA LEU A 335 -16.80 12.71 -1.63
C LEU A 335 -17.12 11.53 -0.71
N PHE A 336 -18.24 10.83 -0.94
CA PHE A 336 -18.76 9.81 -0.04
C PHE A 336 -18.94 8.48 -0.79
N ARG A 337 -18.42 7.40 -0.21
CA ARG A 337 -18.46 6.04 -0.80
C ARG A 337 -19.66 5.24 -0.33
#